data_AF-A0A167PER8-F1
#
_entry.id   AF-A0A167PER8-F1
#
_cell.length_a   1.000
_cell.length_b   1.000
_cell.length_c   1.000
_cell.angle_alpha   90.00
_cell.angle_beta   90.00
_cell.angle_gamma   90.00
#
_symmetry.space_group_name_H-M   'P 1'
#
loop_
_entity.id
_entity.type
_entity.pdbx_description
1 polymer ?
#
loop_
_entity_poly.entity_id
_entity_poly.type
_entity_poly.pdbx_seq_one_letter_code
_entity_poly.pdbx_strand_id
1 'polypeptide(L)'
;MIHFVLIVNRRCQTRFSRYYNDNEITKQKSGFELEIARKTVIRKPGQCLFFKHGKYTIVYRIYASLYFVVGCDEQENEFGILESIQAWVEAMDCYFEKVTELDLVFNLEKVHMIMDEIVLKGSLAETNQERVLAPIYALTDA
;
A
#
# COMPACT_ATOMS: atom_id res chain seq x y z
N MET A 1 -11.11 6.24 -7.61
CA MET A 1 -9.66 6.45 -7.71
C MET A 1 -8.99 6.09 -6.38
N ILE A 2 -7.74 5.64 -6.42
CA ILE A 2 -6.89 5.42 -5.24
C ILE A 2 -6.31 6.76 -4.79
N HIS A 3 -6.52 7.13 -3.54
CA HIS A 3 -6.03 8.38 -2.95
C HIS A 3 -4.70 8.21 -2.23
N PHE A 4 -4.56 7.10 -1.49
CA PHE A 4 -3.35 6.82 -0.73
C PHE A 4 -3.16 5.33 -0.47
N VAL A 5 -1.91 4.96 -0.21
CA VAL A 5 -1.48 3.63 0.18
C VAL A 5 -0.54 3.74 1.36
N LEU A 6 -0.78 2.92 2.38
CA LEU A 6 -0.01 2.86 3.62
C LEU A 6 0.41 1.42 3.92
N ILE A 7 1.62 1.26 4.45
CA ILE A 7 2.01 0.05 5.18
C ILE A 7 2.21 0.46 6.63
N VAL A 8 1.52 -0.21 7.55
CA VAL A 8 1.63 0.04 8.99
C VAL A 8 1.91 -1.25 9.74
N ASN A 9 2.69 -1.18 10.81
CA ASN A 9 2.93 -2.34 11.67
C ASN A 9 1.87 -2.48 12.78
N ARG A 10 1.96 -3.57 13.57
CA ARG A 10 1.10 -3.80 14.75
C ARG A 10 1.12 -2.69 15.81
N ARG A 11 2.17 -1.85 15.83
CA ARG A 11 2.30 -0.69 16.74
C ARG A 11 1.70 0.59 16.15
N CYS A 12 0.97 0.49 15.04
CA CYS A 12 0.41 1.64 14.31
C CYS A 12 1.48 2.62 13.80
N GLN A 13 2.70 2.14 13.56
CA GLN A 13 3.76 2.95 12.96
C GLN A 13 3.75 2.75 11.45
N THR A 14 3.74 3.86 10.71
CA THR A 14 3.87 3.86 9.26
C THR A 14 5.27 3.42 8.84
N ARG A 15 5.34 2.49 7.89
CA ARG A 15 6.56 2.01 7.23
C ARG A 15 6.69 2.52 5.81
N PHE A 16 5.55 2.73 5.15
CA PHE A 16 5.46 3.28 3.82
C PHE A 16 4.21 4.13 3.72
N SER A 17 4.30 5.28 3.06
CA SER A 17 3.12 6.05 2.66
C SER A 17 3.29 6.68 1.28
N ARG A 18 2.26 6.53 0.44
CA ARG A 18 2.17 7.14 -0.88
C ARG A 18 0.80 7.79 -1.03
N TYR A 19 0.78 9.00 -1.58
CA TYR A 19 -0.43 9.80 -1.78
C TYR A 19 -0.49 10.22 -3.25
N TYR A 20 -1.64 10.01 -3.90
CA TYR A 20 -1.84 10.28 -5.33
C TYR A 20 -2.64 11.55 -5.58
N ASN A 21 -3.63 11.84 -4.74
CA ASN A 21 -4.45 13.04 -4.83
C ASN A 21 -4.97 13.40 -3.43
N ASP A 22 -4.41 14.45 -2.82
CA ASP A 22 -5.10 15.40 -1.93
C ASP A 22 -4.06 16.29 -1.22
N ASN A 23 -4.09 17.59 -1.55
CA ASN A 23 -3.31 18.62 -0.85
C ASN A 23 -3.75 18.77 0.62
N GLU A 24 -4.97 18.33 0.96
CA GLU A 24 -5.50 18.43 2.33
C GLU A 24 -4.95 17.35 3.27
N ILE A 25 -4.90 16.08 2.84
CA ILE A 25 -4.27 15.02 3.66
C ILE A 25 -2.80 15.37 3.93
N THR A 26 -2.15 16.03 2.97
CA THR A 26 -0.74 16.41 3.09
C THR A 26 -0.44 17.38 4.23
N LYS A 27 -1.43 18.17 4.68
CA LYS A 27 -1.26 19.13 5.79
C LYS A 27 -1.33 18.49 7.19
N GLN A 28 -2.00 17.35 7.33
CA GLN A 28 -2.17 16.64 8.62
C GLN A 28 -1.87 15.13 8.50
N LYS A 29 -0.84 14.77 7.71
CA LYS A 29 -0.50 13.37 7.40
C LYS A 29 -0.38 12.49 8.64
N SER A 30 0.44 12.87 9.61
CA SER A 30 0.74 12.01 10.75
C SER A 30 -0.47 11.70 11.63
N GLY A 31 -1.38 12.66 11.80
CA GLY A 31 -2.62 12.44 12.55
C GLY A 31 -3.57 11.50 11.81
N PHE A 32 -3.73 11.73 10.50
CA PHE A 32 -4.56 10.91 9.63
C PHE A 32 -4.06 9.47 9.52
N GLU A 33 -2.77 9.26 9.25
CA GLU A 33 -2.15 7.93 9.18
C GLU A 33 -2.35 7.17 10.49
N LEU A 34 -2.13 7.82 11.64
CA LEU A 34 -2.30 7.19 12.95
C LEU A 34 -3.77 6.81 13.21
N GLU A 35 -4.73 7.64 12.80
CA GLU A 35 -6.15 7.34 12.94
C GLU A 35 -6.56 6.11 12.11
N ILE A 36 -6.16 6.09 10.83
CA ILE A 36 -6.40 4.94 9.93
C ILE A 36 -5.73 3.69 10.48
N ALA A 37 -4.47 3.77 10.91
CA ALA A 37 -3.73 2.64 11.47
C ALA A 37 -4.43 2.05 12.69
N ARG A 38 -4.86 2.89 13.64
CA ARG A 38 -5.61 2.44 14.84
C ARG A 38 -6.91 1.76 14.49
N LYS A 39 -7.69 2.34 13.56
CA LYS A 39 -8.95 1.77 13.08
C LYS A 39 -8.76 0.43 12.37
N THR A 40 -7.64 0.25 11.67
CA THR A 40 -7.31 -1.02 10.99
C THR A 40 -6.80 -2.08 11.97
N VAL A 41 -5.86 -1.76 12.84
CA VAL A 41 -5.18 -2.72 13.74
C VAL A 41 -6.12 -3.30 14.80
N ILE A 42 -7.12 -2.54 15.27
CA ILE A 42 -8.08 -3.02 16.27
C ILE A 42 -9.07 -4.06 15.71
N ARG A 43 -9.15 -4.24 14.39
CA ARG A 43 -10.10 -5.15 13.74
C ARG A 43 -9.71 -6.60 14.00
N LYS A 44 -10.72 -7.42 14.30
CA LYS A 44 -10.54 -8.84 14.62
C LYS A 44 -10.47 -9.69 13.34
N PRO A 45 -9.77 -10.84 13.36
CA PRO A 45 -9.85 -11.83 12.29
C PRO A 45 -11.31 -12.21 12.01
N GLY A 46 -11.67 -12.37 10.73
CA GLY A 46 -13.03 -12.68 10.28
C GLY A 46 -13.93 -11.46 10.07
N GLN A 47 -13.49 -10.25 10.46
CA GLN A 47 -14.17 -9.02 10.04
C GLN A 47 -13.86 -8.70 8.58
N CYS A 48 -14.77 -7.92 7.97
CA CYS A 48 -14.62 -7.47 6.59
C CYS A 48 -13.31 -6.70 6.37
N LEU A 49 -12.68 -6.94 5.23
CA LEU A 49 -11.41 -6.32 4.80
C LEU A 49 -11.57 -4.89 4.28
N PHE A 50 -12.78 -4.35 4.31
CA PHE A 50 -13.07 -2.98 3.94
C PHE A 50 -13.99 -2.30 4.95
N PHE A 51 -13.82 -0.99 5.10
CA PHE A 51 -14.65 -0.14 5.95
C PHE A 51 -14.63 1.32 5.48
N LYS A 52 -15.70 2.07 5.76
CA LYS A 52 -15.76 3.49 5.42
C LYS A 52 -15.04 4.36 6.45
N HIS A 53 -14.34 5.38 5.97
CA HIS A 53 -13.73 6.43 6.77
C HIS A 53 -13.90 7.79 6.07
N GLY A 54 -14.80 8.63 6.58
CA GLY A 54 -15.10 9.92 5.96
C GLY A 54 -15.57 9.73 4.51
N LYS A 55 -14.87 10.37 3.57
CA LYS A 55 -15.13 10.26 2.12
C LYS A 55 -14.46 9.06 1.43
N TYR A 56 -13.66 8.28 2.17
CA TYR A 56 -12.88 7.18 1.61
C TYR A 56 -13.45 5.82 2.00
N THR A 57 -13.42 4.89 1.06
CA THR A 57 -13.48 3.46 1.35
C THR A 57 -12.06 2.98 1.64
N ILE A 58 -11.86 2.36 2.80
CA ILE A 58 -10.59 1.79 3.21
C ILE A 58 -10.62 0.31 2.93
N VAL A 59 -9.65 -0.18 2.16
CA VAL A 59 -9.42 -1.60 1.88
C VAL A 59 -8.09 -1.99 2.50
N TYR A 60 -8.03 -3.12 3.20
CA TYR A 60 -6.79 -3.56 3.83
C TYR A 60 -6.59 -5.08 3.79
N ARG A 61 -5.32 -5.49 3.86
CA ARG A 61 -4.91 -6.90 4.00
C ARG A 61 -3.73 -7.01 4.95
N ILE A 62 -3.61 -8.14 5.64
CA ILE A 62 -2.57 -8.39 6.65
C ILE A 62 -1.59 -9.43 6.09
N TYR A 63 -0.30 -9.09 6.09
CA TYR A 63 0.79 -10.01 5.77
C TYR A 63 1.78 -10.03 6.94
N ALA A 64 1.94 -11.19 7.57
CA ALA A 64 2.74 -11.35 8.78
C ALA A 64 2.40 -10.34 9.91
N SER A 65 3.25 -9.33 10.13
CA SER A 65 3.07 -8.26 11.12
C SER A 65 2.66 -6.91 10.51
N LEU A 66 2.52 -6.83 9.18
CA LEU A 66 2.24 -5.62 8.44
C LEU A 66 0.80 -5.59 7.92
N TYR A 67 0.23 -4.39 7.93
CA TYR A 67 -1.08 -4.08 7.41
C TYR A 67 -0.90 -3.18 6.21
N PHE A 68 -1.36 -3.68 5.06
CA PHE A 68 -1.39 -2.97 3.80
C PHE A 68 -2.76 -2.33 3.68
N VAL A 69 -2.80 -1.00 3.57
CA VAL A 69 -4.02 -0.21 3.65
C VAL A 69 -4.09 0.72 2.45
N VAL A 70 -5.20 0.67 1.73
CA VAL A 70 -5.48 1.52 0.58
C VAL A 70 -6.75 2.32 0.86
N GLY A 71 -6.68 3.64 0.66
CA GLY A 71 -7.84 4.51 0.67
C GLY A 71 -8.26 4.84 -0.75
N CYS A 72 -9.49 4.54 -1.11
CA CYS A 72 -10.04 4.77 -2.45
C CYS A 72 -11.43 5.43 -2.38
N ASP A 73 -11.91 5.88 -3.54
CA ASP A 73 -13.29 6.33 -3.69
C ASP A 73 -14.30 5.20 -3.50
N GLU A 74 -15.54 5.56 -3.18
CA GLU A 74 -16.65 4.62 -3.01
C GLU A 74 -17.03 3.87 -4.30
N GLN A 75 -16.69 4.41 -5.48
CA GLN A 75 -17.01 3.78 -6.77
C GLN A 75 -15.97 2.74 -7.20
N GLU A 76 -14.84 2.63 -6.50
CA GLU A 76 -13.82 1.62 -6.81
C GLU A 76 -14.27 0.22 -6.36
N ASN A 77 -13.87 -0.79 -7.13
CA ASN A 77 -14.12 -2.18 -6.75
C ASN A 77 -13.15 -2.60 -5.65
N GLU A 78 -13.66 -2.85 -4.44
CA GLU A 78 -12.83 -3.20 -3.29
C GLU A 78 -12.05 -4.51 -3.49
N PHE A 79 -12.59 -5.47 -4.23
CA PHE A 79 -11.87 -6.71 -4.57
C PHE A 79 -10.74 -6.44 -5.56
N GLY A 80 -10.95 -5.55 -6.53
CA GLY A 80 -9.89 -5.11 -7.45
C GLY A 80 -8.74 -4.44 -6.70
N ILE A 81 -9.05 -3.59 -5.72
CA ILE A 81 -8.04 -3.01 -4.84
C ILE A 81 -7.34 -4.07 -4.00
N LEU A 82 -8.08 -5.05 -3.47
CA LEU A 82 -7.50 -6.12 -2.67
C LEU A 82 -6.50 -6.98 -3.47
N GLU A 83 -6.81 -7.25 -4.74
CA GLU A 83 -5.89 -7.96 -5.64
C GLU A 83 -4.71 -7.08 -6.07
N SER A 84 -4.87 -5.75 -6.16
CA SER A 84 -3.73 -4.84 -6.37
C SER A 84 -2.73 -4.87 -5.21
N ILE A 85 -3.22 -5.02 -3.97
CA ILE A 85 -2.37 -5.22 -2.80
C ILE A 85 -1.59 -6.54 -2.91
N GLN A 86 -2.24 -7.61 -3.40
CA GLN A 86 -1.58 -8.90 -3.62
C GLN A 86 -0.45 -8.78 -4.64
N ALA A 87 -0.73 -8.20 -5.81
CA ALA A 87 0.26 -8.01 -6.87
C ALA A 87 1.47 -7.22 -6.37
N TRP A 88 1.24 -6.20 -5.52
CA TRP A 88 2.32 -5.45 -4.90
C TRP A 88 3.17 -6.27 -3.95
N VAL A 89 2.54 -7.05 -3.08
CA VAL A 89 3.26 -7.91 -2.13
C VAL A 89 4.05 -8.98 -2.86
N GLU A 90 3.49 -9.60 -3.91
CA GLU A 90 4.18 -10.60 -4.74
C GLU A 90 5.39 -10.01 -5.49
N ALA A 91 5.25 -8.81 -6.05
CA ALA A 91 6.36 -8.10 -6.69
C ALA A 91 7.49 -7.82 -5.70
N MET A 92 7.17 -7.37 -4.48
CA MET A 92 8.16 -7.16 -3.44
C MET A 92 8.79 -8.48 -2.95
N ASP A 93 8.00 -9.54 -2.78
CA ASP A 93 8.50 -10.83 -2.32
C ASP A 93 9.50 -11.45 -3.31
N CYS A 94 9.24 -11.26 -4.60
CA CYS A 94 10.16 -11.66 -5.66
C CYS A 94 11.41 -10.79 -5.74
N TYR A 95 11.27 -9.47 -5.56
CA TYR A 95 12.43 -8.57 -5.62
C TYR A 95 13.38 -8.76 -4.42
N PHE A 96 12.84 -8.96 -3.22
CA PHE A 96 13.63 -9.08 -1.98
C PHE A 96 13.95 -10.52 -1.56
N GLU A 97 13.52 -11.53 -2.33
CA GLU A 97 13.69 -12.96 -2.01
C GLU A 97 13.19 -13.33 -0.60
N LYS A 98 11.90 -13.07 -0.34
CA LYS A 98 11.19 -13.10 0.97
C LYS A 98 11.25 -11.76 1.69
N VAL A 99 10.29 -10.90 1.37
CA VAL A 99 10.23 -9.53 1.91
C VAL A 99 9.98 -9.52 3.43
N THR A 100 10.76 -8.71 4.15
CA THR A 100 10.58 -8.46 5.59
C THR A 100 10.24 -6.99 5.88
N GLU A 101 9.72 -6.69 7.07
CA GLU A 101 9.52 -5.30 7.53
C GLU A 101 10.82 -4.49 7.48
N LEU A 102 11.96 -5.15 7.71
CA LEU A 102 13.27 -4.51 7.72
C LEU A 102 13.70 -4.08 6.32
N ASP A 103 13.41 -4.90 5.30
CA ASP A 103 13.71 -4.58 3.90
C ASP A 103 12.93 -3.35 3.43
N LEU A 104 11.66 -3.23 3.83
CA LEU A 104 10.84 -2.06 3.51
C LEU A 104 11.41 -0.77 4.11
N VAL A 105 11.96 -0.86 5.34
CA VAL A 105 12.52 0.30 6.05
C VAL A 105 13.86 0.72 5.46
N PHE A 106 14.73 -0.23 5.11
CA PHE A 106 16.04 0.09 4.57
C PHE A 106 16.03 0.40 3.07
N ASN A 107 15.09 -0.16 2.30
CA ASN A 107 15.01 -0.01 0.85
C ASN A 107 13.75 0.75 0.41
N LEU A 108 13.36 1.79 1.16
CA LEU A 108 12.13 2.55 0.93
C LEU A 108 12.02 3.12 -0.49
N GLU A 109 13.15 3.54 -1.08
CA GLU A 109 13.20 4.04 -2.45
C GLU A 109 12.77 2.97 -3.47
N LYS A 110 13.27 1.73 -3.32
CA LYS A 110 12.91 0.61 -4.20
C LYS A 110 11.44 0.22 -4.02
N VAL A 111 10.91 0.29 -2.80
CA VAL A 111 9.48 0.07 -2.53
C VAL A 111 8.62 1.13 -3.23
N HIS A 112 9.05 2.40 -3.24
CA HIS A 112 8.38 3.45 -4.00
C HIS A 112 8.42 3.21 -5.50
N MET A 113 9.57 2.81 -6.05
CA MET A 113 9.69 2.48 -7.48
C MET A 113 8.73 1.36 -7.89
N ILE A 114 8.71 0.25 -7.13
CA ILE A 114 7.79 -0.87 -7.40
C ILE A 114 6.33 -0.41 -7.34
N MET A 115 5.98 0.42 -6.34
CA MET A 115 4.62 0.95 -6.19
C MET A 115 4.22 1.85 -7.37
N ASP A 116 5.15 2.66 -7.86
CA ASP A 116 4.90 3.59 -8.97
C ASP A 116 4.69 2.87 -10.31
N GLU A 117 5.28 1.68 -10.50
CA GLU A 117 4.97 0.83 -11.67
C GLU A 117 3.57 0.20 -11.58
N ILE A 118 3.09 -0.12 -10.37
CA ILE A 118 1.78 -0.75 -10.17
C ILE A 118 0.65 0.28 -10.20
N VAL A 119 0.82 1.43 -9.54
CA VAL A 119 -0.22 2.47 -9.46
C VAL A 119 0.32 3.81 -9.92
N LEU A 120 -0.25 4.32 -11.00
CA LEU A 120 0.07 5.63 -11.56
C LEU A 120 -1.10 6.59 -11.35
N LYS A 121 -0.81 7.74 -10.72
CA LYS A 121 -1.79 8.83 -10.48
C LYS A 121 -3.10 8.37 -9.85
N GLY A 122 -3.05 7.34 -8.99
CA GLY A 122 -4.23 6.82 -8.30
C GLY A 122 -5.06 5.82 -9.13
N SER A 123 -4.51 5.30 -10.22
CA SER A 123 -5.12 4.24 -11.03
C SER A 123 -4.15 3.07 -11.18
N LEU A 124 -4.69 1.85 -11.23
CA LEU A 124 -3.90 0.64 -11.47
C LEU A 124 -3.34 0.67 -12.89
N ALA A 125 -2.03 0.50 -13.03
CA ALA A 125 -1.31 0.61 -14.29
C ALA A 125 -0.86 -0.76 -14.80
N GLU A 126 -0.05 -1.48 -14.02
CA GLU A 126 0.49 -2.80 -14.39
C GLU A 126 0.33 -3.78 -13.23
N THR A 127 -0.02 -5.02 -13.56
CA THR A 127 -0.21 -6.10 -12.59
C THR A 127 0.69 -7.30 -12.89
N ASN A 128 1.28 -7.35 -14.08
CA ASN A 128 2.25 -8.38 -14.42
C ASN A 128 3.57 -8.11 -13.69
N GLN A 129 3.94 -9.04 -12.81
CA GLN A 129 5.12 -8.95 -11.97
C GLN A 129 6.43 -8.79 -12.75
N GLU A 130 6.60 -9.50 -13.87
CA GLU A 130 7.82 -9.40 -14.69
C GLU A 130 7.99 -8.00 -15.26
N ARG A 131 6.89 -7.39 -15.69
CA ARG A 131 6.89 -6.02 -16.22
C ARG A 131 7.08 -4.97 -15.14
N VAL A 132 6.45 -5.16 -13.98
CA VAL A 132 6.63 -4.29 -12.81
C VAL A 132 8.10 -4.26 -12.41
N LEU A 133 8.80 -5.40 -12.41
CA LEU A 133 10.17 -5.49 -11.92
C LEU A 133 11.25 -5.15 -12.96
N ALA A 134 10.97 -5.30 -14.26
CA ALA A 134 11.93 -5.06 -15.32
C ALA A 134 12.63 -3.69 -15.27
N PRO A 135 11.92 -2.56 -15.04
CA PRO A 135 12.56 -1.25 -14.89
C PRO A 135 13.48 -1.16 -13.66
N ILE A 136 13.09 -1.77 -12.53
CA ILE A 136 13.90 -1.72 -11.30
C ILE A 136 15.20 -2.49 -11.48
N TYR A 137 15.18 -3.66 -12.12
CA TYR A 137 16.41 -4.42 -12.40
C TYR A 137 17.34 -3.65 -13.35
N ALA A 138 16.79 -3.06 -14.42
CA ALA A 138 17.57 -2.26 -15.36
C ALA A 138 18.28 -1.05 -14.70
N LEU A 139 17.69 -0.48 -13.65
CA LEU A 139 18.26 0.63 -12.87
C LEU A 139 19.27 0.18 -11.80
N THR A 140 19.28 -1.09 -11.44
CA THR A 140 20.14 -1.63 -10.37
C THR A 140 21.38 -2.34 -10.93
N ASP A 141 21.30 -2.82 -12.17
CA ASP A 141 22.41 -3.42 -12.93
C ASP A 141 23.31 -2.38 -13.67
N ALA A 142 23.08 -1.08 -13.43
CA ALA A 142 23.85 0.04 -13.99
C ALA A 142 24.73 0.71 -12.93
#